data_AF-A0A3P1Y9S8-F1
#
_entry.id   AF-A0A3P1Y9S8-F1
#
_cell.length_a   1.000
_cell.length_b   1.000
_cell.length_c   1.000
_cell.angle_alpha   90.00
_cell.angle_beta   90.00
_cell.angle_gamma   90.00
#
_symmetry.space_group_name_H-M   'P 1'
#
loop_
_entity.id
_entity.type
_entity.pdbx_description
1 polymer ?
#
loop_
_entity_poly.entity_id
_entity_poly.type
_entity_poly.pdbx_seq_one_letter_code
_entity_poly.pdbx_strand_id
1 'polypeptide(L)'
;MGFRFRKSINIIPGVRLNLSNGAPSLSVGPRGASVSFGSRGTYANLGLPGTGLSYRTRLDRAARSGGGNRTATDPGLRQALEDEAADLMSAVTAIRNSHELTPDPKTGISWADLQAVYLH
;
A
#
# COMPACT_ATOMS: atom_id res chain seq x y z
N MET A 1 -28.13 36.87 -9.41
CA MET A 1 -28.84 35.64 -8.98
C MET A 1 -28.36 34.50 -9.85
N GLY A 2 -27.52 33.60 -9.32
CA GLY A 2 -26.86 32.56 -10.11
C GLY A 2 -27.38 31.17 -9.78
N PHE A 3 -27.47 30.29 -10.78
CA PHE A 3 -27.84 28.89 -10.58
C PHE A 3 -26.77 28.17 -9.72
N ARG A 4 -27.21 27.50 -8.65
CA ARG A 4 -26.35 26.66 -7.81
C ARG A 4 -26.60 25.19 -8.13
N PHE A 5 -25.59 24.49 -8.67
CA PHE A 5 -25.66 23.06 -8.89
C PHE A 5 -25.25 22.30 -7.62
N ARG A 6 -26.16 21.44 -7.16
CA ARG A 6 -25.92 20.45 -6.11
C ARG A 6 -26.67 19.17 -6.46
N LYS A 7 -25.95 18.07 -6.63
CA LYS A 7 -26.50 16.75 -6.93
C LYS A 7 -25.90 15.71 -5.99
N SER A 8 -26.72 14.90 -5.34
CA SER A 8 -26.26 13.75 -4.55
C SER A 8 -26.65 12.47 -5.30
N ILE A 9 -25.68 11.60 -5.55
CA ILE A 9 -25.85 10.35 -6.29
C ILE A 9 -25.52 9.20 -5.34
N ASN A 10 -26.47 8.32 -5.10
CA ASN A 10 -26.22 7.06 -4.39
C ASN A 10 -25.70 6.05 -5.42
N ILE A 11 -24.49 5.54 -5.23
CA ILE A 11 -23.89 4.58 -6.16
C ILE A 11 -24.34 3.17 -5.77
N ILE A 12 -24.12 2.82 -4.50
CA ILE A 12 -24.54 1.57 -3.88
C ILE A 12 -25.01 1.85 -2.45
N PRO A 13 -25.72 0.92 -1.78
CA PRO A 13 -26.02 1.04 -0.35
C PRO A 13 -24.74 1.31 0.45
N GLY A 14 -24.73 2.41 1.21
CA GLY A 14 -23.57 2.84 1.98
C GLY A 14 -22.58 3.74 1.21
N VAL A 15 -22.69 3.93 -0.11
CA VAL A 15 -21.80 4.83 -0.86
C VAL A 15 -22.58 5.96 -1.53
N ARG A 16 -22.28 7.19 -1.12
CA ARG A 16 -22.95 8.41 -1.60
C ARG A 16 -21.94 9.42 -2.11
N LEU A 17 -22.13 9.89 -3.34
CA LEU A 17 -21.32 10.94 -3.97
C LEU A 17 -22.10 12.26 -3.95
N ASN A 18 -21.54 13.28 -3.33
CA ASN A 18 -22.10 14.63 -3.30
C ASN A 18 -21.33 15.54 -4.26
N LEU A 19 -21.98 15.94 -5.34
CA LEU A 19 -21.48 16.87 -6.35
C LEU A 19 -22.05 18.27 -6.06
N SER A 20 -21.20 19.30 -6.04
CA SER A 20 -21.61 20.69 -5.85
C SER A 20 -20.71 21.63 -6.66
N ASN A 21 -21.10 22.91 -6.82
CA ASN A 21 -20.30 23.94 -7.48
C ASN A 21 -18.84 24.09 -6.97
N GLY A 22 -18.52 23.60 -5.76
CA GLY A 22 -17.17 23.68 -5.21
C GLY A 22 -16.37 22.42 -5.49
N ALA A 23 -16.44 21.47 -4.56
CA ALA A 23 -15.72 20.19 -4.68
C ALA A 23 -16.68 19.01 -4.49
N PRO A 24 -16.50 17.91 -5.25
CA PRO A 24 -17.18 16.67 -4.97
C PRO A 24 -16.69 16.07 -3.65
N SER A 25 -17.55 15.31 -2.98
CA SER A 25 -17.20 14.52 -1.79
C SER A 25 -17.88 13.17 -1.84
N LEU A 26 -17.21 12.14 -1.33
CA LEU A 26 -17.70 10.76 -1.31
C LEU A 26 -17.85 10.32 0.15
N SER A 27 -18.96 9.69 0.49
CA SER A 27 -19.16 9.05 1.79
C SER A 27 -19.33 7.56 1.58
N VAL A 28 -18.60 6.75 2.36
CA VAL A 28 -18.58 5.29 2.29
C VAL A 28 -18.86 4.72 3.68
N GLY A 29 -19.87 3.86 3.81
CA GLY A 29 -20.21 3.12 5.02
C GLY A 29 -21.61 3.42 5.58
N PRO A 30 -22.10 2.55 6.46
CA PRO A 30 -23.40 2.69 7.11
C PRO A 30 -23.45 3.82 8.13
N ARG A 31 -24.66 4.15 8.60
CA ARG A 31 -24.87 5.13 9.66
C ARG A 31 -24.18 4.65 10.95
N GLY A 32 -23.29 5.48 11.50
CA GLY A 32 -22.52 5.13 12.70
C GLY A 32 -21.16 4.48 12.42
N ALA A 33 -20.84 4.13 11.18
CA ALA A 33 -19.50 3.67 10.79
C ALA A 33 -19.23 4.06 9.34
N SER A 34 -18.90 5.34 9.11
CA SER A 34 -18.72 5.88 7.76
C SER A 34 -17.45 6.70 7.62
N VAL A 35 -16.87 6.66 6.43
CA VAL A 35 -15.73 7.47 6.04
C VAL A 35 -16.17 8.47 4.98
N SER A 36 -15.85 9.74 5.19
CA SER A 36 -16.12 10.83 4.26
C SER A 36 -14.83 11.36 3.66
N PHE A 37 -14.73 11.33 2.33
CA PHE A 37 -13.64 11.86 1.53
C PHE A 37 -14.09 13.15 0.84
N GLY A 38 -13.31 14.23 0.95
CA GLY A 38 -13.62 15.48 0.26
C GLY A 38 -12.49 16.49 0.35
N SER A 39 -12.71 17.68 -0.23
CA SER A 39 -11.68 18.74 -0.28
C SER A 39 -11.20 19.23 1.09
N ARG A 40 -11.99 19.04 2.15
CA ARG A 40 -11.63 19.41 3.53
C ARG A 40 -10.90 18.30 4.30
N GLY A 41 -10.52 17.21 3.62
CA GLY A 41 -9.84 16.05 4.20
C GLY A 41 -10.74 14.81 4.32
N THR A 42 -10.14 13.75 4.85
CA THR A 42 -10.77 12.44 5.04
C THR A 42 -11.15 12.26 6.50
N TYR A 43 -12.42 11.98 6.78
CA TYR A 43 -12.95 11.84 8.14
C TYR A 43 -13.54 10.46 8.32
N ALA A 44 -13.21 9.78 9.42
CA ALA A 44 -13.95 8.61 9.87
C ALA A 44 -14.91 9.02 10.99
N ASN A 45 -16.15 8.57 10.88
CA ASN A 45 -17.22 8.77 11.83
C ASN A 45 -17.59 7.41 12.40
N LEU A 46 -17.46 7.27 13.71
CA LEU A 46 -17.81 6.10 14.49
C LEU A 46 -18.85 6.53 15.52
N GLY A 47 -20.00 5.88 15.58
CA GLY A 47 -21.09 6.24 16.47
C GLY A 47 -21.73 4.99 17.05
N LEU A 48 -21.88 4.98 18.36
CA LEU A 48 -22.57 3.91 19.07
C LEU A 48 -24.07 4.20 19.05
N PRO A 49 -24.90 3.30 18.47
CA PRO A 49 -26.34 3.52 18.41
C PRO A 49 -26.94 3.47 19.82
N GLY A 50 -27.92 4.33 20.09
CA GLY A 50 -28.67 4.34 21.37
C GLY A 50 -27.97 4.99 22.55
N THR A 51 -26.67 5.31 22.47
CA THR A 51 -25.91 5.92 23.59
C THR A 51 -25.68 7.42 23.45
N GLY A 52 -25.93 7.97 22.26
CA GLY A 52 -25.61 9.38 21.94
C GLY A 52 -24.11 9.67 21.77
N LEU A 53 -23.25 8.65 21.86
CA LEU A 53 -21.80 8.81 21.72
C LEU A 53 -21.36 8.66 20.26
N SER A 54 -20.67 9.67 19.75
CA SER A 54 -20.05 9.66 18.42
C SER A 54 -18.63 10.20 18.47
N TYR A 55 -17.71 9.50 17.80
CA TYR A 55 -16.32 9.87 17.62
C TYR A 55 -16.04 10.19 16.16
N ARG A 56 -15.33 11.29 15.91
CA ARG A 56 -14.93 11.72 14.57
C ARG A 56 -13.43 11.99 14.53
N THR A 57 -12.73 11.34 13.63
CA THR A 57 -11.28 11.50 13.46
C THR A 57 -10.91 11.88 12.04
N ARG A 58 -9.87 12.71 11.89
CA ARG A 58 -9.30 13.10 10.59
C ARG A 58 -8.18 12.14 10.23
N LEU A 59 -8.38 11.36 9.17
CA LEU A 59 -7.42 10.35 8.70
C LEU A 59 -6.33 10.97 7.83
N ASP A 60 -6.63 12.07 7.16
CA ASP A 60 -5.69 12.72 6.25
C ASP A 60 -4.52 13.37 7.00
N ARG A 61 -4.58 13.61 8.32
CA ARG A 61 -3.44 14.11 9.10
C ARG A 61 -2.40 13.03 9.40
N ALA A 62 -2.83 11.79 9.66
CA ALA A 62 -1.92 10.68 9.94
C ALA A 62 -1.04 10.33 8.73
N ALA A 63 -1.61 10.41 7.51
CA ALA A 63 -0.87 10.17 6.27
C ALA A 63 0.26 11.20 6.04
N ARG A 64 0.02 12.48 6.36
CA ARG A 64 1.04 13.56 6.20
C ARG A 64 2.12 13.51 7.28
N SER A 65 1.83 12.97 8.46
CA SER A 65 2.85 12.76 9.51
C SER A 65 3.73 11.52 9.25
N GLY A 66 3.25 10.54 8.47
CA GLY A 66 4.02 9.36 8.10
C GLY A 66 4.98 9.57 6.92
N GLY A 67 4.65 10.51 6.01
CA GLY A 67 5.45 10.85 4.83
C GLY A 67 6.48 11.95 5.05
N GLY A 68 6.72 12.37 6.30
CA GLY A 68 7.79 13.29 6.66
C GLY A 68 9.14 12.58 6.59
N ASN A 69 9.63 12.36 5.38
CA ASN A 69 11.04 12.38 4.95
C ASN A 69 12.15 11.98 5.94
N ARG A 70 11.96 10.97 6.79
CA ARG A 70 13.05 10.48 7.67
C ARG A 70 14.10 9.69 6.90
N THR A 71 13.74 9.15 5.73
CA THR A 71 14.66 8.39 4.88
C THR A 71 15.47 9.25 3.91
N ALA A 72 15.11 10.52 3.66
CA ALA A 72 15.92 11.38 2.80
C ALA A 72 16.82 12.37 3.56
N THR A 73 16.92 12.26 4.89
CA THR A 73 17.89 13.07 5.65
C THR A 73 19.19 12.32 5.94
N ASP A 74 19.18 10.98 5.91
CA ASP A 74 20.38 10.18 6.13
C ASP A 74 20.84 9.51 4.82
N PRO A 75 21.80 10.11 4.09
CA PRO A 75 22.32 9.52 2.86
C PRO A 75 22.98 8.16 3.11
N GLY A 76 23.52 7.91 4.31
CA GLY A 76 24.16 6.63 4.66
C GLY A 76 23.14 5.50 4.83
N LEU A 77 22.00 5.78 5.49
CA LEU A 77 20.93 4.80 5.64
C LEU A 77 20.30 4.43 4.29
N ARG A 78 20.13 5.42 3.39
CA ARG A 78 19.66 5.15 2.03
C ARG A 78 20.61 4.23 1.28
N GLN A 79 21.91 4.51 1.35
CA GLN A 79 22.92 3.69 0.69
C GLN A 79 22.94 2.27 1.24
N ALA A 80 22.87 2.10 2.56
CA ALA A 80 22.78 0.78 3.19
C ALA A 80 21.52 -0.01 2.78
N LEU A 81 20.36 0.65 2.66
CA LEU A 81 19.14 0.01 2.16
C LEU A 81 19.22 -0.35 0.68
N GLU A 82 19.90 0.48 -0.13
CA GLU A 82 20.13 0.18 -1.56
C GLU A 82 21.07 -1.02 -1.72
N ASP A 83 22.11 -1.13 -0.89
CA ASP A 83 23.03 -2.27 -0.85
C ASP A 83 22.30 -3.56 -0.42
N GLU A 84 21.47 -3.50 0.63
CA GLU A 84 20.66 -4.64 1.09
C GLU A 84 19.62 -5.05 0.03
N ALA A 85 18.98 -4.09 -0.63
CA ALA A 85 18.04 -4.37 -1.70
C ALA A 85 18.74 -5.01 -2.92
N ALA A 86 19.95 -4.59 -3.25
CA ALA A 86 20.75 -5.19 -4.32
C ALA A 86 21.11 -6.65 -4.01
N ASP A 87 21.50 -6.95 -2.77
CA ASP A 87 21.80 -8.31 -2.32
C ASP A 87 20.55 -9.22 -2.41
N LEU A 88 19.41 -8.74 -1.91
CA LEU A 88 18.13 -9.47 -2.01
C LEU A 88 17.70 -9.70 -3.46
N MET A 89 17.87 -8.71 -4.35
CA MET A 89 17.58 -8.86 -5.77
C MET A 89 18.50 -9.89 -6.45
N SER A 90 19.75 -9.98 -6.01
CA SER A 90 20.68 -11.02 -6.47
C SER A 90 20.22 -12.41 -6.04
N ALA A 91 19.77 -12.57 -4.80
CA ALA A 91 19.25 -13.84 -4.27
C ALA A 91 17.98 -14.28 -5.00
N VAL A 92 17.04 -13.36 -5.26
CA VAL A 92 15.83 -13.64 -6.04
C VAL A 92 16.18 -14.05 -7.47
N THR A 93 17.17 -13.39 -8.08
CA THR A 93 17.64 -13.73 -9.42
C THR A 93 18.30 -15.11 -9.44
N ALA A 94 19.12 -15.44 -8.44
CA ALA A 94 19.74 -16.75 -8.29
C ALA A 94 18.69 -17.86 -8.11
N ILE A 95 17.63 -17.62 -7.32
CA ILE A 95 16.51 -18.56 -7.19
C ILE A 95 15.79 -18.73 -8.54
N ARG A 96 15.48 -17.62 -9.22
CA ARG A 96 14.81 -17.64 -10.52
C ARG A 96 15.62 -18.40 -11.58
N ASN A 97 16.94 -18.23 -11.57
CA ASN A 97 17.88 -18.83 -12.51
C ASN A 97 18.55 -20.10 -11.96
N SER A 98 18.02 -20.69 -10.89
CA SER A 98 18.52 -21.96 -10.33
C SER A 98 18.60 -23.09 -11.37
N HIS A 99 17.73 -23.02 -12.39
CA HIS A 99 17.72 -23.93 -13.53
C HIS A 99 18.87 -23.71 -14.53
N GLU A 100 19.53 -22.54 -14.55
CA GLU A 100 20.73 -22.29 -15.35
C GLU A 100 22.01 -22.79 -14.65
N LEU A 101 21.99 -22.89 -13.31
CA LEU A 101 23.09 -23.41 -12.49
C LEU A 101 22.99 -24.92 -12.22
N THR A 102 21.86 -25.54 -12.57
CA THR A 102 21.70 -27.00 -12.50
C THR A 102 22.20 -27.59 -13.82
N PRO A 103 23.30 -28.36 -13.84
CA PRO A 103 23.73 -29.03 -15.06
C PRO A 103 22.59 -29.95 -15.56
N ASP A 104 22.32 -29.89 -16.87
CA ASP A 104 21.25 -30.66 -17.50
C ASP A 104 21.40 -32.14 -17.10
N PRO A 105 20.39 -32.76 -16.44
CA PRO A 105 20.48 -34.15 -16.00
C PRO A 105 20.66 -35.14 -17.16
N LYS A 106 20.46 -34.69 -18.41
CA LYS A 106 20.74 -35.49 -19.62
C LYS A 106 22.22 -35.53 -19.98
N THR A 107 22.99 -34.49 -19.64
CA THR A 107 24.45 -34.50 -19.72
C THR A 107 24.99 -34.99 -18.38
N GLY A 108 24.79 -36.29 -18.11
CA GLY A 108 25.06 -36.89 -16.81
C GLY A 108 26.48 -36.60 -16.30
N ILE A 109 26.55 -35.95 -15.14
CA ILE A 109 27.76 -35.82 -14.33
C ILE A 109 28.17 -37.22 -13.86
N SER A 110 29.39 -37.64 -14.20
CA SER A 110 29.88 -38.94 -13.74
C SER A 110 30.05 -38.92 -12.21
N TRP A 111 29.94 -40.07 -11.55
CA TRP A 111 30.14 -40.17 -10.10
C TRP A 111 31.50 -39.60 -9.66
N ALA A 112 32.52 -39.70 -10.52
CA ALA A 112 33.84 -39.15 -10.26
C ALA A 112 33.85 -37.60 -10.19
N ASP A 113 33.07 -36.93 -11.05
CA ASP A 113 32.99 -35.46 -11.08
C ASP A 113 32.26 -34.92 -9.84
N LEU A 114 31.22 -35.63 -9.38
CA LEU A 114 30.52 -35.30 -8.13
C LEU A 114 31.42 -35.47 -6.90
N GLN A 115 32.25 -36.51 -6.90
CA GLN A 115 33.19 -36.77 -5.82
C GLN A 115 34.27 -35.68 -5.72
N ALA A 116 34.71 -35.08 -6.83
CA ALA A 116 35.69 -34.00 -6.81
C ALA A 116 35.12 -32.67 -6.27
N VAL A 117 33.84 -32.38 -6.50
CA VAL A 117 33.24 -31.08 -6.14
C VAL A 117 32.75 -31.04 -4.68
N TYR A 118 32.24 -32.16 -4.15
CA TYR A 118 31.57 -32.19 -2.84
C TYR A 118 32.37 -32.85 -1.72
N LEU A 119 33.45 -33.57 -2.02
CA LEU A 119 34.26 -34.32 -1.04
C LEU A 119 35.66 -33.73 -0.83
N HIS A 120 35.78 -32.39 -0.90
CA HIS A 120 36.95 -31.68 -0.38
C HIS A 120 36.78 -31.33 1.10
#